data_AF-A0A923CHG2-F1
#
_entry.id   AF-A0A923CHG2-F1
#
_cell.length_a   1.000
_cell.length_b   1.000
_cell.length_c   1.000
_cell.angle_alpha   90.00
_cell.angle_beta   90.00
_cell.angle_gamma   90.00
#
_symmetry.space_group_name_H-M   'P 1'
#
loop_
_entity.id
_entity.type
_entity.pdbx_description
1 polymer ?
#
loop_
_entity_poly.entity_id
_entity_poly.type
_entity_poly.pdbx_seq_one_letter_code
_entity_poly.pdbx_strand_id
1 'polypeptide(L)'
;MKTQNLVNKNQNKNSNYLKTISKRSKVMFKSILFAIVALFVIVGVTFSQNLVIQSGSSFTGTGTYNIKGNITNSGVAAPTTIEGTVNLTGADQGIGTATNGGLTFGTLSSAGTLAKTQNVAVTVSTAYTVAGTGSFDVNGQTLNLDGSANRTSGALAASGGGSTVNYRANAGSQTVIDANYTNLILSNAASKSLQGPVIAGTMTHTGGDLTVDRDLTVNTSGTLATLANITAGRTLTFGTGASSINTITAINGTGSLINGSGALTVTNLSGNSGTITSAAGGGTMSFTNAATNGGTITGGAGLVTFSNTLDHGTGTITAGTGGLKFDGVLTINSGTVTAGTGTNLDFNADVAIKVGGTISLIGTGEATFASTFAEQSGTVNLAVGSLWTYDGGDQNVAGGGAGVTYGRLTMAGTGSSKKTALGDLTVNGDFTNSPTITTDMRTFGLTLAAGKINTGATMQFAGLNNGVVFNTGTVEYNGTTGDAATQTVATGTYANLLFTNNSPKNILGGTVSTSSNLGINSGVTVNVQGTGILTVGADLINAGTLNNAGTVNVGE
;
A
#
# COMPACT_ATOMS: atom_id res chain seq x y z
N MET A 1 23.14 85.46 -117.87
CA MET A 1 23.60 84.05 -117.76
C MET A 1 23.64 83.67 -116.30
N LYS A 2 23.18 82.47 -115.94
CA LYS A 2 23.46 81.61 -114.74
C LYS A 2 23.68 82.25 -113.33
N THR A 3 23.25 81.71 -112.18
CA THR A 3 22.33 80.60 -111.78
C THR A 3 22.22 80.62 -110.23
N GLN A 4 21.01 80.49 -109.64
CA GLN A 4 20.69 80.00 -108.26
C GLN A 4 21.18 80.78 -107.00
N ASN A 5 20.29 81.15 -106.05
CA ASN A 5 19.79 80.43 -104.84
C ASN A 5 20.77 80.47 -103.64
N LEU A 6 20.47 80.32 -102.33
CA LEU A 6 19.34 80.45 -101.36
C LEU A 6 20.02 80.36 -99.94
N VAL A 7 19.53 80.81 -98.76
CA VAL A 7 18.38 81.64 -98.34
C VAL A 7 18.55 82.14 -96.87
N ASN A 8 17.76 83.16 -96.48
CA ASN A 8 17.07 83.44 -95.20
C ASN A 8 17.21 82.47 -93.97
N LYS A 9 16.94 82.89 -92.71
CA LYS A 9 16.82 84.21 -92.05
C LYS A 9 16.74 84.06 -90.51
N ASN A 10 17.34 85.03 -89.82
CA ASN A 10 16.82 85.81 -88.68
C ASN A 10 15.66 85.32 -87.78
N GLN A 11 15.93 85.39 -86.46
CA GLN A 11 15.11 86.01 -85.39
C GLN A 11 13.73 85.37 -85.07
N ASN A 12 13.03 85.61 -83.95
CA ASN A 12 13.12 86.68 -82.94
C ASN A 12 12.61 86.23 -81.55
N LYS A 13 12.59 87.12 -80.56
CA LYS A 13 12.01 86.93 -79.22
C LYS A 13 10.47 87.00 -79.17
N ASN A 14 9.92 86.44 -78.08
CA ASN A 14 8.79 86.93 -77.26
C ASN A 14 7.32 86.62 -77.60
N SER A 15 6.56 86.46 -76.49
CA SER A 15 5.13 86.78 -76.25
C SER A 15 4.09 85.65 -76.19
N ASN A 16 3.60 85.42 -74.95
CA ASN A 16 2.21 85.26 -74.50
C ASN A 16 1.09 84.93 -75.52
N TYR A 17 0.23 83.94 -75.20
CA TYR A 17 -1.21 84.09 -74.85
C TYR A 17 -1.98 82.75 -74.97
N LEU A 18 -3.10 82.64 -74.22
CA LEU A 18 -4.18 81.63 -74.27
C LEU A 18 -3.87 80.19 -73.77
N LYS A 19 -4.84 79.43 -73.23
CA LYS A 19 -5.95 79.72 -72.30
C LYS A 19 -6.64 78.39 -71.88
N THR A 20 -7.03 78.28 -70.60
CA THR A 20 -8.17 77.43 -70.09
C THR A 20 -7.93 75.93 -69.77
N ILE A 21 -8.75 75.46 -68.80
CA ILE A 21 -9.04 74.09 -68.33
C ILE A 21 -8.01 73.54 -67.31
N SER A 22 -8.20 73.56 -65.98
CA SER A 22 -9.35 73.32 -65.07
C SER A 22 -9.59 71.85 -64.69
N LYS A 23 -9.36 71.56 -63.39
CA LYS A 23 -9.96 70.50 -62.56
C LYS A 23 -9.77 69.01 -62.93
N ARG A 24 -9.16 68.27 -61.98
CA ARG A 24 -9.43 66.84 -61.63
C ARG A 24 -9.04 65.82 -62.74
N SER A 25 -8.67 64.56 -62.47
CA SER A 25 -8.40 63.80 -61.23
C SER A 25 -7.87 62.41 -61.57
N LYS A 26 -6.99 61.85 -60.72
CA LYS A 26 -6.80 60.40 -60.40
C LYS A 26 -6.48 59.39 -61.56
N VAL A 27 -5.78 58.30 -61.17
CA VAL A 27 -5.60 57.01 -61.88
C VAL A 27 -4.71 57.09 -63.15
N MET A 28 -3.48 56.54 -63.21
CA MET A 28 -3.12 55.12 -63.05
C MET A 28 -1.72 54.90 -62.48
N PHE A 29 -1.66 54.06 -61.44
CA PHE A 29 -0.51 53.22 -61.09
C PHE A 29 -0.64 51.90 -61.88
N LYS A 30 0.44 51.41 -62.53
CA LYS A 30 0.68 50.09 -63.20
C LYS A 30 1.64 50.33 -64.39
N SER A 31 2.68 49.53 -64.72
CA SER A 31 3.26 48.28 -64.17
C SER A 31 4.63 47.98 -64.84
N ILE A 32 5.50 47.15 -64.21
CA ILE A 32 6.39 46.12 -64.87
C ILE A 32 7.57 46.65 -65.76
N LEU A 33 8.82 46.10 -65.81
CA LEU A 33 9.53 44.98 -65.13
C LEU A 33 11.03 44.83 -65.63
N PHE A 34 12.02 44.67 -64.72
CA PHE A 34 13.35 43.99 -64.83
C PHE A 34 14.41 44.50 -65.87
N ALA A 35 15.73 44.19 -65.80
CA ALA A 35 16.48 43.06 -65.19
C ALA A 35 17.94 43.41 -64.72
N ILE A 36 18.74 42.36 -64.42
CA ILE A 36 20.12 42.30 -63.83
C ILE A 36 20.08 42.43 -62.28
N VAL A 37 20.12 41.37 -61.46
CA VAL A 37 20.85 40.08 -61.45
C VAL A 37 22.36 40.22 -61.19
N ALA A 38 22.72 40.28 -59.91
CA ALA A 38 24.06 39.96 -59.41
C ALA A 38 23.99 38.65 -58.61
N LEU A 39 24.88 37.71 -58.92
CA LEU A 39 24.94 36.37 -58.34
C LEU A 39 25.50 36.42 -56.91
N PHE A 40 24.62 36.53 -55.90
CA PHE A 40 25.01 36.21 -54.52
C PHE A 40 24.97 34.70 -54.31
N VAL A 41 26.10 34.14 -53.88
CA VAL A 41 26.12 32.82 -53.24
C VAL A 41 25.40 32.97 -51.90
N ILE A 42 24.10 32.67 -51.90
CA ILE A 42 23.33 32.55 -50.65
C ILE A 42 23.77 31.24 -49.99
N VAL A 43 24.85 31.30 -49.22
CA VAL A 43 24.99 30.41 -48.07
C VAL A 43 23.75 30.64 -47.23
N GLY A 44 22.95 29.60 -47.02
CA GLY A 44 21.64 29.68 -46.37
C GLY A 44 21.73 30.00 -44.89
N VAL A 45 22.07 31.25 -44.54
CA VAL A 45 21.98 31.78 -43.17
C VAL A 45 20.50 31.85 -42.77
N THR A 46 20.03 30.79 -42.14
CA THR A 46 18.72 30.77 -41.49
C THR A 46 18.75 31.68 -40.27
N PHE A 47 18.30 32.93 -40.43
CA PHE A 47 18.11 33.83 -39.30
C PHE A 47 17.06 33.25 -38.33
N SER A 48 17.46 33.05 -37.08
CA SER A 48 16.56 32.66 -35.98
C SER A 48 15.61 33.82 -35.67
N GLN A 49 14.38 33.75 -36.16
CA GLN A 49 13.35 34.75 -35.87
C GLN A 49 12.76 34.49 -34.48
N ASN A 50 13.05 35.41 -33.55
CA ASN A 50 12.47 35.43 -32.21
C ASN A 50 11.01 35.90 -32.26
N LEU A 51 10.15 35.33 -31.41
CA LEU A 51 8.83 35.87 -31.12
C LEU A 51 8.91 36.80 -29.91
N VAL A 52 8.70 38.10 -30.12
CA VAL A 52 8.68 39.09 -29.04
C VAL A 52 7.23 39.43 -28.70
N ILE A 53 6.84 39.13 -27.46
CA ILE A 53 5.55 39.47 -26.86
C ILE A 53 5.77 40.69 -25.96
N GLN A 54 4.94 41.72 -26.13
CA GLN A 54 4.98 42.95 -25.34
C GLN A 54 3.67 43.11 -24.53
N SER A 55 3.68 43.95 -23.50
CA SER A 55 2.47 44.28 -22.75
C SER A 55 1.34 44.74 -23.67
N GLY A 56 0.13 44.20 -23.47
CA GLY A 56 -1.04 44.46 -24.32
C GLY A 56 -1.14 43.61 -25.61
N SER A 57 -0.19 42.72 -25.89
CA SER A 57 -0.29 41.79 -27.03
C SER A 57 -1.42 40.77 -26.83
N SER A 58 -2.12 40.41 -27.91
CA SER A 58 -3.13 39.34 -27.92
C SER A 58 -2.97 38.41 -29.13
N PHE A 59 -3.29 37.13 -28.94
CA PHE A 59 -3.18 36.08 -29.96
C PHE A 59 -4.49 35.27 -30.01
N THR A 60 -5.39 35.65 -30.92
CA THR A 60 -6.71 35.02 -31.13
C THR A 60 -6.73 34.06 -32.33
N GLY A 61 -5.55 33.70 -32.85
CA GLY A 61 -5.40 32.83 -34.01
C GLY A 61 -5.17 31.38 -33.61
N THR A 62 -6.00 30.47 -34.14
CA THR A 62 -5.86 29.02 -33.96
C THR A 62 -4.85 28.35 -34.91
N GLY A 63 -4.18 29.15 -35.75
CA GLY A 63 -3.22 28.67 -36.76
C GLY A 63 -1.91 28.12 -36.20
N THR A 64 -0.98 27.76 -37.08
CA THR A 64 0.35 27.24 -36.70
C THR A 64 1.42 28.34 -36.72
N TYR A 65 2.14 28.47 -35.62
CA TYR A 65 3.29 29.36 -35.42
C TYR A 65 4.58 28.53 -35.39
N ASN A 66 5.34 28.54 -36.50
CA ASN A 66 6.64 27.86 -36.56
C ASN A 66 7.75 28.83 -36.12
N ILE A 67 8.25 28.66 -34.89
CA ILE A 67 9.22 29.57 -34.27
C ILE A 67 10.62 28.95 -34.33
N LYS A 68 11.59 29.72 -34.83
CA LYS A 68 13.01 29.30 -34.96
C LYS A 68 13.97 29.99 -33.99
N GLY A 69 13.59 31.13 -33.41
CA GLY A 69 14.33 31.80 -32.34
C GLY A 69 13.65 31.65 -30.97
N ASN A 70 14.04 32.46 -30.01
CA ASN A 70 13.46 32.46 -28.66
C ASN A 70 12.03 33.02 -28.67
N ILE A 71 11.21 32.61 -27.69
CA ILE A 71 10.00 33.35 -27.31
C ILE A 71 10.38 34.24 -26.13
N THR A 72 10.15 35.55 -26.21
CA THR A 72 10.47 36.51 -25.13
C THR A 72 9.27 37.36 -24.80
N ASN A 73 8.86 37.43 -23.53
CA ASN A 73 7.68 38.19 -23.07
C ASN A 73 8.09 39.38 -22.18
N SER A 74 8.54 40.45 -22.81
CA SER A 74 9.14 41.59 -22.11
C SER A 74 8.09 42.53 -21.51
N GLY A 75 8.16 42.75 -20.20
CA GLY A 75 7.27 43.70 -19.50
C GLY A 75 5.84 43.19 -19.33
N VAL A 76 5.65 41.87 -19.39
CA VAL A 76 4.36 41.20 -19.32
C VAL A 76 4.19 40.60 -17.91
N ALA A 77 3.31 41.18 -17.08
CA ALA A 77 3.13 40.72 -15.69
C ALA A 77 2.16 39.52 -15.56
N ALA A 78 1.07 39.52 -16.34
CA ALA A 78 0.05 38.46 -16.32
C ALA A 78 0.36 37.35 -17.34
N PRO A 79 -0.13 36.11 -17.15
CA PRO A 79 0.01 35.06 -18.16
C PRO A 79 -0.55 35.47 -19.52
N THR A 80 0.19 35.24 -20.60
CA THR A 80 -0.27 35.53 -21.97
C THR A 80 -0.59 34.25 -22.74
N THR A 81 -1.76 34.21 -23.37
CA THR A 81 -2.25 33.06 -24.14
C THR A 81 -1.93 33.19 -25.63
N ILE A 82 -1.52 32.07 -26.26
CA ILE A 82 -1.38 31.85 -27.69
C ILE A 82 -2.21 30.62 -28.05
N GLU A 83 -3.42 30.82 -28.58
CA GLU A 83 -4.43 29.75 -28.74
C GLU A 83 -4.11 28.72 -29.83
N GLY A 84 -3.23 29.06 -30.78
CA GLY A 84 -2.86 28.18 -31.88
C GLY A 84 -1.87 27.07 -31.54
N THR A 85 -1.32 26.46 -32.59
CA THR A 85 -0.25 25.44 -32.49
C THR A 85 1.10 26.12 -32.58
N VAL A 86 1.92 26.05 -31.54
CA VAL A 86 3.29 26.57 -31.52
C VAL A 86 4.30 25.44 -31.70
N ASN A 87 5.07 25.50 -32.78
CA ASN A 87 6.13 24.54 -33.10
C ASN A 87 7.51 25.18 -32.88
N LEU A 88 8.26 24.68 -31.91
CA LEU A 88 9.64 25.09 -31.63
C LEU A 88 10.60 24.29 -32.52
N THR A 89 10.92 24.85 -33.70
CA THR A 89 11.64 24.18 -34.80
C THR A 89 13.08 24.66 -34.98
N GLY A 90 13.54 25.59 -34.14
CA GLY A 90 14.89 26.14 -34.18
C GLY A 90 15.97 25.23 -33.60
N ALA A 91 17.16 25.82 -33.46
CA ALA A 91 18.29 25.34 -32.65
C ALA A 91 17.94 25.46 -31.15
N ASP A 92 18.86 25.87 -30.28
CA ASP A 92 18.51 26.17 -28.89
C ASP A 92 17.46 27.29 -28.82
N GLN A 93 16.41 27.10 -27.99
CA GLN A 93 15.32 28.07 -27.86
C GLN A 93 14.87 28.23 -26.40
N GLY A 94 14.93 29.46 -25.89
CA GLY A 94 14.31 29.86 -24.63
C GLY A 94 12.82 30.19 -24.78
N ILE A 95 12.03 29.83 -23.77
CA ILE A 95 10.59 30.09 -23.67
C ILE A 95 10.34 31.07 -22.53
N GLY A 96 10.01 32.31 -22.89
CA GLY A 96 9.81 33.43 -22.00
C GLY A 96 11.12 34.09 -21.54
N THR A 97 10.95 35.17 -20.79
CA THR A 97 12.01 35.93 -20.14
C THR A 97 11.80 35.85 -18.63
N ALA A 98 12.83 35.46 -17.87
CA ALA A 98 12.76 35.34 -16.43
C ALA A 98 12.17 36.60 -15.75
N THR A 99 11.55 36.41 -14.57
CA THR A 99 10.79 37.41 -13.80
C THR A 99 9.52 37.99 -14.44
N ASN A 100 9.18 37.63 -15.70
CA ASN A 100 7.89 37.99 -16.30
C ASN A 100 6.83 36.91 -16.05
N GLY A 101 5.58 37.21 -16.38
CA GLY A 101 4.43 36.31 -16.27
C GLY A 101 4.57 35.04 -17.13
N GLY A 102 3.72 34.06 -16.85
CA GLY A 102 3.73 32.79 -17.58
C GLY A 102 3.26 32.90 -19.04
N LEU A 103 3.37 31.79 -19.77
CA LEU A 103 2.85 31.64 -21.13
C LEU A 103 1.87 30.47 -21.20
N THR A 104 0.73 30.67 -21.84
CA THR A 104 -0.26 29.63 -22.11
C THR A 104 -0.30 29.36 -23.61
N PHE A 105 -0.20 28.09 -24.02
CA PHE A 105 -0.31 27.64 -25.40
C PHE A 105 -1.56 26.79 -25.57
N GLY A 106 -2.24 26.91 -26.72
CA GLY A 106 -3.26 25.96 -27.12
C GLY A 106 -2.64 24.59 -27.34
N THR A 107 -1.78 24.50 -28.36
CA THR A 107 -0.93 23.33 -28.62
C THR A 107 0.54 23.74 -28.65
N LEU A 108 1.42 22.96 -28.02
CA LEU A 108 2.87 23.20 -28.00
C LEU A 108 3.63 21.94 -28.44
N SER A 109 4.46 22.08 -29.47
CA SER A 109 5.33 21.02 -29.99
C SER A 109 6.80 21.42 -29.94
N SER A 110 7.63 20.64 -29.25
CA SER A 110 9.09 20.78 -29.30
C SER A 110 9.68 19.88 -30.38
N ALA A 111 9.82 20.43 -31.60
CA ALA A 111 10.16 19.69 -32.83
C ALA A 111 11.61 19.88 -33.30
N GLY A 112 12.41 20.72 -32.64
CA GLY A 112 13.81 20.99 -33.00
C GLY A 112 14.82 19.93 -32.53
N THR A 113 16.05 20.04 -33.02
CA THR A 113 17.12 19.05 -32.75
C THR A 113 17.93 19.30 -31.48
N LEU A 114 17.93 20.53 -30.98
CA LEU A 114 18.63 20.96 -29.76
C LEU A 114 17.65 21.37 -28.65
N ALA A 115 18.17 21.78 -27.49
CA ALA A 115 17.39 21.95 -26.28
C ALA A 115 16.37 23.10 -26.35
N LYS A 116 15.23 22.92 -25.68
CA LYS A 116 14.19 23.94 -25.48
C LYS A 116 14.07 24.21 -24.00
N THR A 117 14.31 25.43 -23.54
CA THR A 117 14.44 25.74 -22.11
C THR A 117 13.33 26.67 -21.64
N GLN A 118 12.60 26.30 -20.60
CA GLN A 118 11.66 27.21 -19.93
C GLN A 118 12.40 28.26 -19.09
N ASN A 119 12.00 29.52 -19.23
CA ASN A 119 12.44 30.62 -18.37
C ASN A 119 11.28 31.21 -17.55
N VAL A 120 10.03 30.84 -17.86
CA VAL A 120 8.79 31.21 -17.16
C VAL A 120 7.91 29.97 -17.03
N ALA A 121 6.91 30.00 -16.15
CA ALA A 121 5.91 28.94 -16.08
C ALA A 121 5.12 28.83 -17.41
N VAL A 122 4.90 27.61 -17.86
CA VAL A 122 4.20 27.31 -19.12
C VAL A 122 2.92 26.51 -18.83
N THR A 123 1.82 26.84 -19.52
CA THR A 123 0.59 26.04 -19.54
C THR A 123 0.29 25.61 -20.96
N VAL A 124 -0.15 24.36 -21.16
CA VAL A 124 -0.58 23.85 -22.46
C VAL A 124 -2.01 23.31 -22.32
N SER A 125 -2.98 23.95 -22.97
CA SER A 125 -4.40 23.70 -22.71
C SER A 125 -4.98 22.51 -23.48
N THR A 126 -4.44 22.17 -24.65
CA THR A 126 -5.05 21.20 -25.59
C THR A 126 -4.14 20.00 -25.88
N ALA A 127 -2.90 20.25 -26.31
CA ALA A 127 -1.96 19.19 -26.65
C ALA A 127 -0.50 19.61 -26.49
N TYR A 128 0.29 18.82 -25.77
CA TYR A 128 1.74 18.94 -25.68
C TYR A 128 2.42 17.76 -26.38
N THR A 129 3.41 18.02 -27.22
CA THR A 129 4.18 16.96 -27.88
C THR A 129 5.68 17.24 -27.86
N VAL A 130 6.47 16.29 -27.36
CA VAL A 130 7.92 16.28 -27.57
C VAL A 130 8.19 15.48 -28.86
N ALA A 131 8.59 16.18 -29.92
CA ALA A 131 8.55 15.68 -31.30
C ALA A 131 9.86 15.80 -32.09
N GLY A 132 10.87 16.45 -31.51
CA GLY A 132 12.22 16.57 -32.05
C GLY A 132 13.23 15.71 -31.27
N THR A 133 14.48 15.68 -31.71
CA THR A 133 15.54 14.92 -31.01
C THR A 133 16.10 15.64 -29.78
N GLY A 134 15.86 16.95 -29.66
CA GLY A 134 16.31 17.74 -28.52
C GLY A 134 15.52 17.47 -27.24
N SER A 135 16.09 17.84 -26.10
CA SER A 135 15.38 17.83 -24.82
C SER A 135 14.49 19.06 -24.66
N PHE A 136 13.32 18.89 -24.06
CA PHE A 136 12.57 20.00 -23.51
C PHE A 136 12.85 20.09 -22.01
N ASP A 137 13.52 21.14 -21.58
CA ASP A 137 13.98 21.38 -20.22
C ASP A 137 13.03 22.35 -19.48
N VAL A 138 12.52 21.87 -18.34
CA VAL A 138 11.63 22.62 -17.46
C VAL A 138 12.42 23.61 -16.57
N ASN A 139 13.73 23.41 -16.38
CA ASN A 139 14.68 24.41 -15.84
C ASN A 139 14.20 25.15 -14.58
N GLY A 140 13.71 24.40 -13.58
CA GLY A 140 13.23 24.94 -12.30
C GLY A 140 11.81 25.50 -12.31
N GLN A 141 11.17 25.59 -13.48
CA GLN A 141 9.85 26.21 -13.66
C GLN A 141 8.69 25.19 -13.51
N THR A 142 7.47 25.68 -13.73
CA THR A 142 6.25 24.85 -13.72
C THR A 142 5.72 24.66 -15.14
N LEU A 143 5.58 23.41 -15.58
CA LEU A 143 4.87 23.01 -16.80
C LEU A 143 3.48 22.44 -16.43
N ASN A 144 2.42 23.13 -16.81
CA ASN A 144 1.05 22.64 -16.69
C ASN A 144 0.58 22.03 -18.02
N LEU A 145 -0.01 20.84 -17.96
CA LEU A 145 -0.54 20.08 -19.09
C LEU A 145 -2.02 19.79 -18.80
N ASP A 146 -2.91 20.61 -19.36
CA ASP A 146 -4.36 20.51 -19.11
C ASP A 146 -5.09 19.68 -20.18
N GLY A 147 -4.39 19.37 -21.28
CA GLY A 147 -4.85 18.52 -22.38
C GLY A 147 -4.00 17.26 -22.57
N SER A 148 -3.98 16.72 -23.78
CA SER A 148 -3.16 15.54 -24.10
C SER A 148 -1.66 15.83 -23.99
N ALA A 149 -0.87 14.82 -23.65
CA ALA A 149 0.59 14.91 -23.56
C ALA A 149 1.21 13.64 -24.16
N ASN A 150 2.25 13.81 -24.99
CA ASN A 150 2.88 12.71 -25.71
C ASN A 150 4.36 13.01 -26.01
N ARG A 151 5.21 12.00 -25.98
CA ARG A 151 6.57 12.03 -26.52
C ARG A 151 6.67 11.11 -27.73
N THR A 152 6.85 11.67 -28.92
CA THR A 152 7.10 10.90 -30.15
C THR A 152 8.60 10.76 -30.44
N SER A 153 9.44 11.69 -29.98
CA SER A 153 10.90 11.55 -29.93
C SER A 153 11.50 12.45 -28.85
N GLY A 154 12.83 12.48 -28.72
CA GLY A 154 13.53 13.36 -27.77
C GLY A 154 13.28 12.98 -26.31
N ALA A 155 13.43 13.95 -25.41
CA ALA A 155 13.29 13.75 -23.97
C ALA A 155 12.63 14.96 -23.28
N LEU A 156 11.90 14.70 -22.18
CA LEU A 156 11.47 15.73 -21.24
C LEU A 156 12.46 15.76 -20.06
N ALA A 157 13.21 16.85 -19.90
CA ALA A 157 14.12 17.06 -18.79
C ALA A 157 13.37 17.83 -17.68
N ALA A 158 12.84 17.09 -16.71
CA ALA A 158 12.06 17.63 -15.59
C ALA A 158 12.74 17.45 -14.22
N SER A 159 14.02 17.04 -14.20
CA SER A 159 14.80 16.75 -12.99
C SER A 159 15.67 17.91 -12.48
N GLY A 160 15.50 19.12 -13.04
CA GLY A 160 16.12 20.33 -12.51
C GLY A 160 15.57 20.70 -11.13
N GLY A 161 16.38 21.30 -10.25
CA GLY A 161 15.94 21.71 -8.92
C GLY A 161 14.77 22.71 -9.01
N GLY A 162 13.67 22.43 -8.30
CA GLY A 162 12.42 23.22 -8.36
C GLY A 162 11.45 22.84 -9.48
N SER A 163 11.91 22.15 -10.55
CA SER A 163 11.07 21.79 -11.70
C SER A 163 9.81 21.02 -11.28
N THR A 164 8.66 21.46 -11.79
CA THR A 164 7.38 20.85 -11.46
C THR A 164 6.56 20.63 -12.72
N VAL A 165 6.05 19.40 -12.92
CA VAL A 165 5.19 19.08 -14.07
C VAL A 165 3.84 18.58 -13.59
N ASN A 166 2.78 19.23 -14.07
CA ASN A 166 1.41 19.03 -13.63
C ASN A 166 0.56 18.46 -14.77
N TYR A 167 0.04 17.26 -14.62
CA TYR A 167 -0.90 16.61 -15.54
C TYR A 167 -2.32 16.76 -15.00
N ARG A 168 -3.09 17.67 -15.59
CA ARG A 168 -4.33 18.23 -15.03
C ARG A 168 -5.56 18.11 -15.95
N ALA A 169 -5.61 17.11 -16.83
CA ALA A 169 -6.75 16.95 -17.73
C ALA A 169 -8.07 16.74 -16.95
N ASN A 170 -9.11 17.47 -17.34
CA ASN A 170 -10.38 17.51 -16.61
C ASN A 170 -11.29 16.30 -16.88
N ALA A 171 -11.10 15.57 -17.98
CA ALA A 171 -11.89 14.42 -18.37
C ALA A 171 -11.12 13.51 -19.35
N GLY A 172 -11.59 12.28 -19.55
CA GLY A 172 -10.99 11.32 -20.47
C GLY A 172 -9.73 10.68 -19.88
N SER A 173 -8.70 10.49 -20.71
CA SER A 173 -7.43 9.87 -20.32
C SER A 173 -6.26 10.78 -20.70
N GLN A 174 -5.23 10.80 -19.84
CA GLN A 174 -4.04 11.61 -20.04
C GLN A 174 -2.79 10.78 -19.73
N THR A 175 -1.88 10.71 -20.70
CA THR A 175 -0.63 9.96 -20.56
C THR A 175 0.45 10.83 -19.90
N VAL A 176 1.11 10.29 -18.89
CA VAL A 176 2.33 10.84 -18.28
C VAL A 176 3.52 10.43 -19.14
N ILE A 177 4.35 11.41 -19.53
CA ILE A 177 5.52 11.16 -20.38
C ILE A 177 6.58 10.42 -19.55
N ASP A 178 7.34 9.53 -20.18
CA ASP A 178 8.48 8.89 -19.52
C ASP A 178 9.65 9.88 -19.36
N ALA A 179 9.96 10.19 -18.11
CA ALA A 179 10.97 11.17 -17.72
C ALA A 179 11.38 11.01 -16.25
N ASN A 180 12.46 11.71 -15.89
CA ASN A 180 12.85 11.97 -14.52
C ASN A 180 12.29 13.33 -14.10
N TYR A 181 11.44 13.34 -13.07
CA TYR A 181 10.78 14.52 -12.52
C TYR A 181 11.36 14.87 -11.15
N THR A 182 11.58 16.16 -10.86
CA THR A 182 11.81 16.62 -9.48
C THR A 182 10.50 16.54 -8.69
N ASN A 183 9.45 17.21 -9.19
CA ASN A 183 8.09 17.11 -8.65
C ASN A 183 7.11 16.74 -9.76
N LEU A 184 6.33 15.67 -9.55
CA LEU A 184 5.25 15.22 -10.45
C LEU A 184 3.90 15.43 -9.76
N ILE A 185 2.99 16.19 -10.39
CA ILE A 185 1.62 16.35 -9.89
C ILE A 185 0.63 15.79 -10.92
N LEU A 186 -0.24 14.91 -10.47
CA LEU A 186 -1.35 14.36 -11.23
C LEU A 186 -2.67 14.83 -10.59
N SER A 187 -3.50 15.59 -11.30
CA SER A 187 -4.74 16.12 -10.74
C SER A 187 -5.88 16.10 -11.75
N ASN A 188 -7.09 16.45 -11.27
CA ASN A 188 -8.31 16.56 -12.05
C ASN A 188 -8.79 15.21 -12.62
N ALA A 189 -10.04 15.12 -13.04
CA ALA A 189 -10.75 13.83 -13.11
C ALA A 189 -10.33 12.86 -14.24
N ALA A 190 -9.46 13.24 -15.19
CA ALA A 190 -8.99 12.31 -16.22
C ALA A 190 -8.16 11.15 -15.63
N SER A 191 -8.37 9.93 -16.12
CA SER A 191 -7.51 8.78 -15.78
C SER A 191 -6.08 9.01 -16.28
N LYS A 192 -5.09 8.57 -15.51
CA LYS A 192 -3.66 8.74 -15.80
C LYS A 192 -3.01 7.39 -16.09
N SER A 193 -2.20 7.31 -17.14
CA SER A 193 -1.37 6.13 -17.47
C SER A 193 0.03 6.57 -17.88
N LEU A 194 0.99 5.63 -17.97
CA LEU A 194 2.41 5.94 -18.16
C LEU A 194 2.87 5.57 -19.58
N GLN A 195 3.50 6.52 -20.28
CA GLN A 195 4.03 6.28 -21.63
C GLN A 195 5.16 5.22 -21.63
N GLY A 196 6.02 5.31 -20.63
CA GLY A 196 7.17 4.45 -20.34
C GLY A 196 7.51 4.55 -18.85
N PRO A 197 8.68 4.06 -18.41
CA PRO A 197 9.10 4.17 -17.01
C PRO A 197 9.17 5.62 -16.53
N VAL A 198 8.76 5.88 -15.29
CA VAL A 198 8.76 7.22 -14.68
C VAL A 198 9.49 7.19 -13.35
N ILE A 199 10.36 8.18 -13.13
CA ILE A 199 11.02 8.42 -11.84
C ILE A 199 10.65 9.82 -11.37
N ALA A 200 10.15 9.96 -10.13
CA ALA A 200 9.83 11.23 -9.51
C ALA A 200 10.61 11.41 -8.19
N GLY A 201 11.06 12.63 -7.90
CA GLY A 201 11.57 12.99 -6.57
C GLY A 201 10.43 12.97 -5.55
N THR A 202 9.40 13.78 -5.81
CA THR A 202 8.11 13.74 -5.08
C THR A 202 6.94 13.54 -6.03
N MET A 203 5.86 12.94 -5.54
CA MET A 203 4.63 12.73 -6.32
C MET A 203 3.37 13.12 -5.53
N THR A 204 2.51 13.93 -6.16
CA THR A 204 1.19 14.28 -5.61
C THR A 204 0.11 13.92 -6.62
N HIS A 205 -0.74 12.94 -6.30
CA HIS A 205 -1.88 12.52 -7.11
C HIS A 205 -3.18 12.73 -6.35
N THR A 206 -4.01 13.68 -6.80
CA THR A 206 -5.21 14.16 -6.07
C THR A 206 -6.53 13.94 -6.82
N GLY A 207 -6.49 13.47 -8.07
CA GLY A 207 -7.71 13.28 -8.86
C GLY A 207 -7.48 12.49 -10.14
N GLY A 208 -8.53 11.76 -10.52
CA GLY A 208 -8.47 10.73 -11.55
C GLY A 208 -8.00 9.38 -10.98
N ASP A 209 -8.01 8.38 -11.85
CA ASP A 209 -7.50 7.04 -11.56
C ASP A 209 -6.09 6.89 -12.13
N LEU A 210 -5.11 6.53 -11.29
CA LEU A 210 -3.77 6.19 -11.76
C LEU A 210 -3.67 4.70 -12.10
N THR A 211 -3.25 4.40 -13.32
CA THR A 211 -2.80 3.07 -13.75
C THR A 211 -1.29 3.06 -13.91
N VAL A 212 -0.65 2.09 -13.24
CA VAL A 212 0.78 1.78 -13.35
C VAL A 212 0.90 0.62 -14.35
N ASP A 213 0.93 0.97 -15.63
CA ASP A 213 1.15 0.10 -16.80
C ASP A 213 2.61 0.07 -17.26
N ARG A 214 3.46 0.90 -16.63
CA ARG A 214 4.92 0.94 -16.70
C ARG A 214 5.47 1.07 -15.27
N ASP A 215 6.78 0.90 -15.09
CA ASP A 215 7.36 1.03 -13.76
C ASP A 215 7.41 2.50 -13.31
N LEU A 216 7.03 2.75 -12.06
CA LEU A 216 6.95 4.07 -11.43
C LEU A 216 7.74 4.07 -10.13
N THR A 217 8.74 4.93 -10.02
CA THR A 217 9.53 5.12 -8.79
C THR A 217 9.33 6.53 -8.25
N VAL A 218 9.09 6.65 -6.95
CA VAL A 218 8.97 7.92 -6.22
C VAL A 218 10.02 7.95 -5.10
N ASN A 219 11.14 8.64 -5.33
CA ASN A 219 12.36 8.52 -4.53
C ASN A 219 12.22 9.04 -3.09
N THR A 220 11.42 10.09 -2.88
CA THR A 220 11.21 10.69 -1.56
C THR A 220 9.83 10.31 -1.03
N SER A 221 8.78 11.02 -1.42
CA SER A 221 7.42 10.83 -0.87
C SER A 221 6.36 10.89 -1.97
N GLY A 222 5.35 10.03 -1.85
CA GLY A 222 4.20 10.00 -2.75
C GLY A 222 2.86 10.02 -2.01
N THR A 223 1.93 10.87 -2.45
CA THR A 223 0.53 10.86 -2.00
C THR A 223 -0.37 10.54 -3.18
N LEU A 224 -1.16 9.46 -3.10
CA LEU A 224 -2.02 9.01 -4.19
C LEU A 224 -3.49 8.91 -3.74
N ALA A 225 -4.40 9.55 -4.49
CA ALA A 225 -5.84 9.42 -4.29
C ALA A 225 -6.32 8.00 -4.64
N THR A 226 -6.33 7.64 -5.93
CA THR A 226 -6.73 6.30 -6.40
C THR A 226 -5.64 5.66 -7.24
N LEU A 227 -5.05 4.59 -6.74
CA LEU A 227 -4.26 3.64 -7.52
C LEU A 227 -5.22 2.58 -8.06
N ALA A 228 -5.71 2.78 -9.28
CA ALA A 228 -6.72 1.91 -9.87
C ALA A 228 -6.15 0.54 -10.25
N ASN A 229 -4.89 0.49 -10.71
CA ASN A 229 -4.26 -0.75 -11.13
C ASN A 229 -2.71 -0.65 -11.12
N ILE A 230 -2.03 -1.62 -10.51
CA ILE A 230 -0.67 -2.01 -10.92
C ILE A 230 -0.77 -3.24 -11.83
N THR A 231 -0.42 -3.06 -13.10
CA THR A 231 -0.49 -4.10 -14.12
C THR A 231 0.51 -5.22 -13.83
N ALA A 232 0.19 -6.46 -14.24
CA ALA A 232 1.07 -7.60 -14.06
C ALA A 232 2.49 -7.36 -14.61
N GLY A 233 3.49 -7.63 -13.77
CA GLY A 233 4.91 -7.46 -14.08
C GLY A 233 5.39 -6.01 -14.08
N ARG A 234 4.58 -5.06 -13.57
CA ARG A 234 4.96 -3.66 -13.33
C ARG A 234 5.10 -3.36 -11.84
N THR A 235 5.88 -2.34 -11.52
CA THR A 235 6.23 -1.97 -10.15
C THR A 235 5.91 -0.51 -9.85
N LEU A 236 5.27 -0.25 -8.71
CA LEU A 236 5.27 1.05 -8.03
C LEU A 236 6.22 0.97 -6.85
N THR A 237 7.24 1.83 -6.78
CA THR A 237 8.21 1.89 -5.67
C THR A 237 8.17 3.26 -4.99
N PHE A 238 8.00 3.28 -3.67
CA PHE A 238 8.29 4.45 -2.83
C PHE A 238 9.69 4.31 -2.22
N GLY A 239 10.41 5.42 -2.09
CA GLY A 239 11.75 5.47 -1.51
C GLY A 239 11.76 5.75 -0.01
N THR A 240 12.35 6.88 0.39
CA THR A 240 12.80 7.09 1.78
C THR A 240 11.84 7.85 2.68
N GLY A 241 10.93 8.63 2.12
CA GLY A 241 9.97 9.47 2.84
C GLY A 241 8.61 8.80 3.01
N ALA A 242 7.84 9.30 3.99
CA ALA A 242 6.49 8.83 4.22
C ALA A 242 5.61 9.01 2.98
N SER A 243 4.85 7.96 2.64
CA SER A 243 3.99 7.92 1.46
C SER A 243 2.60 7.40 1.84
N SER A 244 1.58 7.77 1.05
CA SER A 244 0.19 7.40 1.31
C SER A 244 -0.57 7.08 0.03
N ILE A 245 -1.46 6.09 0.10
CA ILE A 245 -2.42 5.76 -0.94
C ILE A 245 -3.81 5.69 -0.30
N ASN A 246 -4.75 6.52 -0.72
CA ASN A 246 -6.10 6.49 -0.16
C ASN A 246 -6.90 5.28 -0.66
N THR A 247 -6.79 4.91 -1.93
CA THR A 247 -7.44 3.70 -2.47
C THR A 247 -6.51 2.92 -3.38
N ILE A 248 -6.35 1.63 -3.11
CA ILE A 248 -5.80 0.63 -4.03
C ILE A 248 -6.95 -0.25 -4.50
N THR A 249 -7.32 -0.13 -5.78
CA THR A 249 -8.40 -0.93 -6.38
C THR A 249 -7.89 -2.28 -6.88
N ALA A 250 -6.71 -2.32 -7.49
CA ALA A 250 -6.10 -3.56 -7.98
C ALA A 250 -4.57 -3.52 -7.96
N ILE A 251 -3.97 -4.62 -7.50
CA ILE A 251 -2.61 -5.05 -7.85
C ILE A 251 -2.76 -6.42 -8.51
N ASN A 252 -2.39 -6.54 -9.78
CA ASN A 252 -2.77 -7.68 -10.62
C ASN A 252 -1.62 -8.66 -10.86
N GLY A 253 -1.81 -9.95 -10.51
CA GLY A 253 -0.90 -11.04 -10.86
C GLY A 253 0.53 -10.82 -10.36
N THR A 254 1.49 -10.59 -11.26
CA THR A 254 2.89 -10.30 -10.90
C THR A 254 3.18 -8.81 -10.69
N GLY A 255 2.15 -7.96 -10.57
CA GLY A 255 2.31 -6.54 -10.23
C GLY A 255 2.79 -6.35 -8.78
N SER A 256 3.59 -5.31 -8.54
CA SER A 256 4.24 -5.09 -7.24
C SER A 256 4.14 -3.64 -6.76
N LEU A 257 3.81 -3.48 -5.48
CA LEU A 257 3.96 -2.25 -4.70
C LEU A 257 5.09 -2.45 -3.69
N ILE A 258 6.15 -1.66 -3.81
CA ILE A 258 7.31 -1.69 -2.92
C ILE A 258 7.34 -0.44 -2.05
N ASN A 259 7.25 -0.61 -0.73
CA ASN A 259 7.57 0.42 0.24
C ASN A 259 9.07 0.37 0.55
N GLY A 260 9.77 1.49 0.35
CA GLY A 260 11.17 1.67 0.77
C GLY A 260 11.29 1.90 2.28
N SER A 261 12.27 2.72 2.69
CA SER A 261 12.51 3.01 4.11
C SER A 261 11.51 3.98 4.75
N GLY A 262 10.63 4.59 3.94
CA GLY A 262 9.52 5.41 4.43
C GLY A 262 8.42 4.60 5.11
N ALA A 263 7.54 5.28 5.85
CA ALA A 263 6.27 4.69 6.26
C ALA A 263 5.26 4.74 5.09
N LEU A 264 4.42 3.71 4.95
CA LEU A 264 3.35 3.65 3.95
C LEU A 264 1.99 3.50 4.64
N THR A 265 1.08 4.45 4.39
CA THR A 265 -0.33 4.33 4.80
C THR A 265 -1.20 4.01 3.59
N VAL A 266 -1.96 2.91 3.65
CA VAL A 266 -3.00 2.56 2.68
C VAL A 266 -4.35 2.66 3.36
N THR A 267 -5.20 3.60 2.94
CA THR A 267 -6.51 3.78 3.61
C THR A 267 -7.46 2.64 3.24
N ASN A 268 -7.63 2.35 1.94
CA ASN A 268 -8.51 1.30 1.43
C ASN A 268 -7.74 0.35 0.50
N LEU A 269 -7.86 -0.96 0.73
CA LEU A 269 -7.32 -2.02 -0.13
C LEU A 269 -8.45 -2.97 -0.54
N SER A 270 -9.06 -2.75 -1.70
CA SER A 270 -10.19 -3.58 -2.17
C SER A 270 -9.77 -4.73 -3.08
N GLY A 271 -8.54 -4.71 -3.60
CA GLY A 271 -8.02 -5.79 -4.44
C GLY A 271 -6.50 -5.85 -4.48
N ASN A 272 -5.91 -6.84 -3.80
CA ASN A 272 -4.56 -7.32 -4.09
C ASN A 272 -4.61 -8.77 -4.56
N SER A 273 -4.02 -9.05 -5.72
CA SER A 273 -3.69 -10.41 -6.21
C SER A 273 -2.20 -10.57 -6.53
N GLY A 274 -1.43 -9.47 -6.45
CA GLY A 274 0.01 -9.45 -6.63
C GLY A 274 0.74 -9.24 -5.31
N THR A 275 1.73 -8.37 -5.29
CA THR A 275 2.67 -8.26 -4.16
C THR A 275 2.69 -6.85 -3.58
N ILE A 276 2.56 -6.74 -2.26
CA ILE A 276 2.94 -5.56 -1.48
C ILE A 276 4.14 -5.96 -0.62
N THR A 277 5.23 -5.20 -0.63
CA THR A 277 6.45 -5.56 0.12
C THR A 277 7.11 -4.32 0.69
N SER A 278 7.48 -4.38 1.96
CA SER A 278 8.39 -3.41 2.57
C SER A 278 9.83 -3.89 2.41
N ALA A 279 10.75 -2.98 2.08
CA ALA A 279 12.17 -3.25 2.01
C ALA A 279 12.72 -3.73 3.37
N ALA A 280 13.92 -4.33 3.41
CA ALA A 280 14.51 -4.84 4.64
C ALA A 280 14.65 -3.75 5.73
N GLY A 281 15.13 -2.55 5.37
CA GLY A 281 15.15 -1.36 6.22
C GLY A 281 13.86 -0.53 6.14
N GLY A 282 12.74 -1.16 5.80
CA GLY A 282 11.47 -0.52 5.48
C GLY A 282 10.75 0.05 6.68
N GLY A 283 10.04 1.17 6.50
CA GLY A 283 9.21 1.77 7.55
C GLY A 283 7.87 1.04 7.74
N THR A 284 7.11 1.48 8.75
CA THR A 284 5.78 0.93 9.08
C THR A 284 4.85 0.90 7.87
N MET A 285 4.12 -0.20 7.68
CA MET A 285 2.99 -0.26 6.74
C MET A 285 1.67 -0.30 7.51
N SER A 286 0.72 0.56 7.18
CA SER A 286 -0.57 0.66 7.88
C SER A 286 -1.73 0.55 6.90
N PHE A 287 -2.65 -0.37 7.15
CA PHE A 287 -3.91 -0.57 6.42
C PHE A 287 -5.06 -0.17 7.33
N THR A 288 -5.71 0.98 7.07
CA THR A 288 -6.56 1.61 8.10
C THR A 288 -8.04 1.24 8.06
N ASN A 289 -8.61 1.00 6.87
CA ASN A 289 -9.99 0.53 6.71
C ASN A 289 -10.02 -0.98 6.42
N ALA A 290 -11.23 -1.54 6.32
CA ALA A 290 -11.42 -2.93 5.94
C ALA A 290 -10.72 -3.23 4.59
N ALA A 291 -10.05 -4.38 4.53
CA ALA A 291 -9.17 -4.74 3.44
C ALA A 291 -9.46 -6.15 2.91
N THR A 292 -9.31 -6.34 1.60
CA THR A 292 -9.40 -7.64 0.93
C THR A 292 -8.07 -7.95 0.25
N ASN A 293 -7.43 -9.04 0.67
CA ASN A 293 -6.10 -9.42 0.19
C ASN A 293 -6.07 -10.87 -0.32
N GLY A 294 -6.07 -11.09 -1.63
CA GLY A 294 -5.80 -12.38 -2.25
C GLY A 294 -4.33 -12.64 -2.60
N GLY A 295 -3.49 -11.59 -2.53
CA GLY A 295 -2.09 -11.60 -2.92
C GLY A 295 -1.11 -11.67 -1.74
N THR A 296 0.16 -11.43 -2.03
CA THR A 296 1.26 -11.44 -1.06
C THR A 296 1.43 -10.08 -0.39
N ILE A 297 1.63 -10.09 0.93
CA ILE A 297 2.08 -8.92 1.71
C ILE A 297 3.32 -9.37 2.50
N THR A 298 4.43 -8.62 2.43
CA THR A 298 5.66 -8.94 3.18
C THR A 298 6.15 -7.71 3.95
N GLY A 299 6.28 -7.86 5.27
CA GLY A 299 6.80 -6.81 6.16
C GLY A 299 8.31 -6.63 6.10
N GLY A 300 8.79 -5.52 6.65
CA GLY A 300 10.21 -5.14 6.72
C GLY A 300 10.65 -4.94 8.16
N ALA A 301 11.53 -3.96 8.40
CA ALA A 301 11.92 -3.56 9.76
C ALA A 301 10.77 -2.88 10.53
N GLY A 302 9.91 -2.15 9.85
CA GLY A 302 8.70 -1.54 10.42
C GLY A 302 7.56 -2.55 10.58
N LEU A 303 6.75 -2.33 11.62
CA LEU A 303 5.52 -3.09 11.88
C LEU A 303 4.55 -2.99 10.70
N VAL A 304 3.83 -4.07 10.42
CA VAL A 304 2.68 -4.05 9.50
C VAL A 304 1.39 -4.13 10.33
N THR A 305 0.56 -3.10 10.25
CA THR A 305 -0.69 -3.00 11.03
C THR A 305 -1.91 -3.04 10.13
N PHE A 306 -2.88 -3.89 10.47
CA PHE A 306 -4.24 -3.88 9.94
C PHE A 306 -5.17 -3.34 11.03
N SER A 307 -5.61 -2.08 10.91
CA SER A 307 -6.39 -1.39 11.93
C SER A 307 -7.89 -1.73 11.94
N ASN A 308 -8.34 -2.52 10.97
CA ASN A 308 -9.73 -2.88 10.73
C ASN A 308 -9.78 -4.29 10.09
N THR A 309 -10.97 -4.80 9.81
CA THR A 309 -11.18 -6.18 9.33
C THR A 309 -10.36 -6.49 8.09
N LEU A 310 -9.56 -7.57 8.14
CA LEU A 310 -8.86 -8.11 7.00
C LEU A 310 -9.51 -9.42 6.55
N ASP A 311 -9.97 -9.43 5.30
CA ASP A 311 -10.42 -10.64 4.61
C ASP A 311 -9.30 -11.16 3.70
N HIS A 312 -8.59 -12.20 4.15
CA HIS A 312 -7.45 -12.77 3.46
C HIS A 312 -7.86 -13.99 2.61
N GLY A 313 -7.67 -13.89 1.30
CA GLY A 313 -7.85 -14.96 0.32
C GLY A 313 -6.65 -15.91 0.26
N THR A 314 -6.26 -16.33 -0.95
CA THR A 314 -5.28 -17.41 -1.22
C THR A 314 -3.80 -17.07 -1.01
N GLY A 315 -3.47 -15.81 -0.71
CA GLY A 315 -2.09 -15.32 -0.73
C GLY A 315 -1.28 -15.66 0.53
N THR A 316 -0.20 -14.91 0.76
CA THR A 316 0.63 -15.04 1.96
C THR A 316 0.90 -13.68 2.58
N ILE A 317 0.72 -13.57 3.89
CA ILE A 317 1.13 -12.40 4.69
C ILE A 317 2.30 -12.84 5.57
N THR A 318 3.48 -12.28 5.32
CA THR A 318 4.72 -12.62 6.01
C THR A 318 5.18 -11.47 6.89
N ALA A 319 5.39 -11.73 8.18
CA ALA A 319 6.02 -10.80 9.10
C ALA A 319 7.45 -10.47 8.66
N GLY A 320 7.79 -9.19 8.66
CA GLY A 320 9.18 -8.76 8.70
C GLY A 320 9.71 -8.77 10.14
N THR A 321 10.92 -8.27 10.36
CA THR A 321 11.47 -8.12 11.72
C THR A 321 10.69 -7.13 12.59
N GLY A 322 9.85 -6.28 11.99
CA GLY A 322 8.90 -5.43 12.71
C GLY A 322 7.62 -6.11 13.19
N GLY A 323 7.34 -7.36 12.80
CA GLY A 323 6.12 -8.11 13.16
C GLY A 323 4.88 -7.77 12.32
N LEU A 324 3.75 -8.41 12.66
CA LEU A 324 2.40 -8.12 12.16
C LEU A 324 1.46 -7.82 13.33
N LYS A 325 0.53 -6.86 13.16
CA LYS A 325 -0.48 -6.51 14.15
C LYS A 325 -1.87 -6.39 13.51
N PHE A 326 -2.85 -7.06 14.11
CA PHE A 326 -4.25 -7.08 13.69
C PHE A 326 -5.10 -6.46 14.81
N ASP A 327 -5.41 -5.17 14.68
CA ASP A 327 -6.34 -4.47 15.59
C ASP A 327 -7.81 -4.63 15.17
N GLY A 328 -8.06 -5.05 13.93
CA GLY A 328 -9.37 -5.49 13.45
C GLY A 328 -9.41 -7.00 13.18
N VAL A 329 -10.63 -7.52 13.00
CA VAL A 329 -10.89 -8.97 12.85
C VAL A 329 -10.12 -9.55 11.66
N LEU A 330 -9.43 -10.67 11.88
CA LEU A 330 -8.73 -11.39 10.82
C LEU A 330 -9.55 -12.61 10.37
N THR A 331 -9.93 -12.64 9.10
CA THR A 331 -10.46 -13.84 8.44
C THR A 331 -9.45 -14.38 7.44
N ILE A 332 -9.05 -15.65 7.59
CA ILE A 332 -8.19 -16.37 6.65
C ILE A 332 -9.04 -17.41 5.93
N ASN A 333 -9.37 -17.16 4.66
CA ASN A 333 -10.20 -18.07 3.88
C ASN A 333 -9.40 -19.28 3.38
N SER A 334 -8.24 -19.05 2.76
CA SER A 334 -7.47 -20.09 2.07
C SER A 334 -5.97 -19.80 1.92
N GLY A 335 -5.47 -18.73 2.53
CA GLY A 335 -4.09 -18.27 2.47
C GLY A 335 -3.31 -18.54 3.76
N THR A 336 -2.11 -17.98 3.85
CA THR A 336 -1.22 -18.16 5.01
C THR A 336 -0.85 -16.83 5.64
N VAL A 337 -0.97 -16.73 6.97
CA VAL A 337 -0.30 -15.69 7.76
C VAL A 337 0.88 -16.32 8.49
N THR A 338 2.08 -15.76 8.35
CA THR A 338 3.30 -16.36 8.94
C THR A 338 4.25 -15.36 9.55
N ALA A 339 4.91 -15.79 10.63
CA ALA A 339 6.03 -15.10 11.27
C ALA A 339 7.25 -16.01 11.34
N GLY A 340 8.42 -15.40 11.13
CA GLY A 340 9.73 -16.03 11.24
C GLY A 340 10.33 -15.95 12.64
N THR A 341 11.61 -16.33 12.72
CA THR A 341 12.38 -16.37 13.98
C THR A 341 12.55 -14.97 14.56
N GLY A 342 12.14 -14.79 15.83
CA GLY A 342 12.23 -13.50 16.53
C GLY A 342 11.29 -12.42 15.99
N THR A 343 10.16 -12.82 15.39
CA THR A 343 9.12 -11.90 14.89
C THR A 343 7.78 -12.21 15.55
N ASN A 344 6.95 -11.19 15.71
CA ASN A 344 5.71 -11.25 16.49
C ASN A 344 4.45 -11.19 15.60
N LEU A 345 3.40 -11.88 16.02
CA LEU A 345 2.03 -11.74 15.52
C LEU A 345 1.10 -11.30 16.66
N ASP A 346 0.62 -10.06 16.61
CA ASP A 346 -0.29 -9.53 17.64
C ASP A 346 -1.74 -9.52 17.12
N PHE A 347 -2.63 -10.26 17.78
CA PHE A 347 -4.06 -10.37 17.44
C PHE A 347 -4.91 -9.73 18.54
N ASN A 348 -5.26 -8.46 18.34
CA ASN A 348 -6.05 -7.68 19.29
C ASN A 348 -7.57 -7.78 19.07
N ALA A 349 -7.98 -8.41 17.97
CA ALA A 349 -9.38 -8.69 17.62
C ALA A 349 -9.53 -10.16 17.17
N ASP A 350 -10.76 -10.59 16.96
CA ASP A 350 -11.08 -12.00 16.70
C ASP A 350 -10.39 -12.57 15.46
N VAL A 351 -10.07 -13.86 15.54
CA VAL A 351 -9.44 -14.61 14.46
C VAL A 351 -10.36 -15.74 13.98
N ALA A 352 -10.57 -15.82 12.67
CA ALA A 352 -11.28 -16.89 12.00
C ALA A 352 -10.38 -17.55 10.94
N ILE A 353 -10.03 -18.82 11.13
CA ILE A 353 -9.30 -19.62 10.13
C ILE A 353 -10.26 -20.60 9.49
N LYS A 354 -10.60 -20.41 8.22
CA LYS A 354 -11.48 -21.32 7.46
C LYS A 354 -10.69 -22.47 6.83
N VAL A 355 -11.40 -23.41 6.22
CA VAL A 355 -10.81 -24.59 5.53
C VAL A 355 -9.82 -24.15 4.44
N GLY A 356 -8.55 -24.53 4.61
CA GLY A 356 -7.44 -24.15 3.74
C GLY A 356 -6.64 -22.93 4.22
N GLY A 357 -7.19 -22.13 5.13
CA GLY A 357 -6.45 -21.06 5.80
C GLY A 357 -5.40 -21.60 6.77
N THR A 358 -4.29 -20.89 6.94
CA THR A 358 -3.18 -21.28 7.83
C THR A 358 -2.61 -20.09 8.62
N ILE A 359 -2.33 -20.30 9.92
CA ILE A 359 -1.37 -19.48 10.68
C ILE A 359 -0.12 -20.31 10.94
N SER A 360 1.08 -19.75 10.74
CA SER A 360 2.33 -20.46 11.00
C SER A 360 3.44 -19.63 11.65
N LEU A 361 3.97 -20.13 12.77
CA LEU A 361 5.15 -19.59 13.45
C LEU A 361 6.37 -20.47 13.16
N ILE A 362 7.42 -19.88 12.61
CA ILE A 362 8.65 -20.58 12.23
C ILE A 362 9.82 -20.16 13.14
N GLY A 363 10.51 -21.14 13.73
CA GLY A 363 11.61 -20.91 14.66
C GLY A 363 11.14 -20.39 16.02
N THR A 364 11.66 -19.25 16.47
CA THR A 364 11.38 -18.67 17.80
C THR A 364 10.46 -17.44 17.74
N GLY A 365 9.55 -17.37 16.77
CA GLY A 365 8.54 -16.32 16.71
C GLY A 365 7.53 -16.41 17.86
N GLU A 366 6.80 -15.32 18.09
CA GLU A 366 5.76 -15.21 19.12
C GLU A 366 4.41 -14.85 18.50
N ALA A 367 3.32 -15.36 19.06
CA ALA A 367 1.97 -14.86 18.77
C ALA A 367 1.20 -14.59 20.05
N THR A 368 0.56 -13.43 20.12
CA THR A 368 -0.22 -12.96 21.28
C THR A 368 -1.64 -12.70 20.85
N PHE A 369 -2.60 -13.21 21.64
CA PHE A 369 -4.03 -13.12 21.37
C PHE A 369 -4.72 -12.42 22.54
N ALA A 370 -5.18 -11.19 22.32
CA ALA A 370 -6.01 -10.46 23.27
C ALA A 370 -7.53 -10.68 23.02
N SER A 371 -7.90 -11.29 21.89
CA SER A 371 -9.28 -11.69 21.57
C SER A 371 -9.39 -13.18 21.19
N THR A 372 -10.58 -13.66 20.84
CA THR A 372 -10.87 -15.10 20.75
C THR A 372 -10.69 -15.68 19.34
N PHE A 373 -10.52 -17.01 19.25
CA PHE A 373 -10.80 -17.75 18.01
C PHE A 373 -12.31 -17.86 17.81
N ALA A 374 -12.82 -17.17 16.79
CA ALA A 374 -14.23 -17.23 16.38
C ALA A 374 -14.51 -18.48 15.53
N GLU A 375 -13.56 -18.89 14.68
CA GLU A 375 -13.61 -20.12 13.88
C GLU A 375 -12.21 -20.72 13.73
N GLN A 376 -12.09 -22.05 13.78
CA GLN A 376 -10.83 -22.75 13.50
C GLN A 376 -11.09 -24.05 12.70
N SER A 377 -11.48 -23.88 11.43
CA SER A 377 -11.61 -24.94 10.44
C SER A 377 -10.33 -25.17 9.61
N GLY A 378 -9.33 -24.29 9.75
CA GLY A 378 -8.03 -24.37 9.07
C GLY A 378 -6.86 -24.82 9.96
N THR A 379 -5.63 -24.58 9.50
CA THR A 379 -4.40 -25.12 10.09
C THR A 379 -3.67 -24.11 11.00
N VAL A 380 -3.09 -24.60 12.09
CA VAL A 380 -2.15 -23.85 12.94
C VAL A 380 -0.85 -24.66 13.02
N ASN A 381 0.25 -24.12 12.49
CA ASN A 381 1.53 -24.82 12.34
C ASN A 381 2.67 -24.11 13.07
N LEU A 382 3.12 -24.68 14.20
CA LEU A 382 4.00 -24.01 15.16
C LEU A 382 5.33 -24.76 15.32
N ALA A 383 6.44 -24.04 15.23
CA ALA A 383 7.76 -24.57 15.53
C ALA A 383 7.95 -24.81 17.04
N VAL A 384 8.78 -25.80 17.40
CA VAL A 384 9.06 -26.16 18.81
C VAL A 384 9.59 -24.97 19.64
N GLY A 385 10.27 -24.01 19.01
CA GLY A 385 10.81 -22.82 19.67
C GLY A 385 9.83 -21.64 19.83
N SER A 386 8.64 -21.68 19.20
CA SER A 386 7.73 -20.54 19.20
C SER A 386 7.00 -20.38 20.53
N LEU A 387 6.64 -19.15 20.89
CA LEU A 387 5.73 -18.87 22.01
C LEU A 387 4.35 -18.52 21.49
N TRP A 388 3.31 -19.00 22.18
CA TRP A 388 1.93 -18.67 21.91
C TRP A 388 1.23 -18.26 23.21
N THR A 389 0.65 -17.07 23.23
CA THR A 389 0.14 -16.42 24.44
C THR A 389 -1.32 -16.01 24.25
N TYR A 390 -2.18 -16.45 25.15
CA TYR A 390 -3.60 -16.05 25.23
C TYR A 390 -3.79 -15.10 26.41
N ASP A 391 -3.69 -13.78 26.21
CA ASP A 391 -3.69 -12.75 27.25
C ASP A 391 -4.98 -11.90 27.32
N GLY A 392 -5.99 -12.26 26.54
CA GLY A 392 -7.31 -11.63 26.57
C GLY A 392 -8.18 -12.00 27.78
N GLY A 393 -9.46 -11.70 27.68
CA GLY A 393 -10.51 -12.16 28.59
C GLY A 393 -10.85 -13.64 28.40
N ASP A 394 -12.14 -13.97 28.37
CA ASP A 394 -12.61 -15.30 27.97
C ASP A 394 -12.25 -15.58 26.50
N GLN A 395 -11.60 -16.71 26.24
CA GLN A 395 -11.06 -17.04 24.92
C GLN A 395 -11.19 -18.52 24.57
N ASN A 396 -11.42 -18.79 23.28
CA ASN A 396 -11.23 -20.10 22.70
C ASN A 396 -9.74 -20.31 22.38
N VAL A 397 -9.20 -21.44 22.81
CA VAL A 397 -7.84 -21.89 22.54
C VAL A 397 -7.85 -22.78 21.30
N ALA A 398 -6.93 -22.52 20.37
CA ALA A 398 -6.84 -23.24 19.11
C ALA A 398 -6.48 -24.72 19.36
N GLY A 399 -7.31 -25.63 18.87
CA GLY A 399 -7.14 -27.08 18.99
C GLY A 399 -7.51 -27.84 17.72
N GLY A 400 -8.50 -27.38 16.94
CA GLY A 400 -8.83 -27.94 15.63
C GLY A 400 -9.23 -29.43 15.61
N GLY A 401 -9.61 -29.94 14.44
CA GLY A 401 -10.07 -31.33 14.29
C GLY A 401 -8.98 -32.41 14.38
N ALA A 402 -7.70 -32.03 14.31
CA ALA A 402 -6.54 -32.93 14.36
C ALA A 402 -5.60 -32.67 15.55
N GLY A 403 -5.99 -31.77 16.46
CA GLY A 403 -5.14 -31.24 17.51
C GLY A 403 -4.20 -30.12 17.04
N VAL A 404 -3.71 -29.30 17.98
CA VAL A 404 -2.63 -28.31 17.75
C VAL A 404 -1.43 -28.69 18.60
N THR A 405 -0.24 -28.69 17.98
CA THR A 405 1.04 -28.86 18.66
C THR A 405 1.72 -27.51 18.81
N TYR A 406 1.93 -27.09 20.05
CA TYR A 406 2.58 -25.84 20.44
C TYR A 406 4.07 -26.07 20.75
N GLY A 407 4.89 -25.06 20.43
CA GLY A 407 6.23 -24.92 20.98
C GLY A 407 6.15 -24.69 22.49
N ARG A 408 5.80 -23.47 22.90
CA ARG A 408 5.43 -23.09 24.28
C ARG A 408 4.06 -22.46 24.29
N LEU A 409 3.30 -22.64 25.37
CA LEU A 409 1.91 -22.18 25.47
C LEU A 409 1.68 -21.49 26.82
N THR A 410 1.25 -20.22 26.77
CA THR A 410 0.89 -19.43 27.96
C THR A 410 -0.58 -19.03 27.91
N MET A 411 -1.34 -19.48 28.91
CA MET A 411 -2.66 -18.98 29.24
C MET A 411 -2.51 -17.86 30.26
N ALA A 412 -2.88 -16.64 29.89
CA ALA A 412 -2.75 -15.41 30.67
C ALA A 412 -4.07 -14.62 30.63
N GLY A 413 -4.05 -13.38 31.13
CA GLY A 413 -5.21 -12.50 31.09
C GLY A 413 -5.40 -11.71 32.37
N THR A 414 -6.54 -11.04 32.47
CA THR A 414 -6.91 -10.27 33.65
C THR A 414 -8.18 -10.84 34.30
N GLY A 415 -8.21 -10.83 35.63
CA GLY A 415 -9.31 -11.43 36.41
C GLY A 415 -9.46 -12.94 36.22
N SER A 416 -10.62 -13.46 36.60
CA SER A 416 -10.95 -14.89 36.54
C SER A 416 -11.39 -15.34 35.14
N SER A 417 -10.57 -15.05 34.13
CA SER A 417 -10.87 -15.36 32.72
C SER A 417 -10.79 -16.86 32.43
N LYS A 418 -11.64 -17.34 31.53
CA LYS A 418 -11.71 -18.74 31.09
C LYS A 418 -11.15 -18.95 29.69
N LYS A 419 -10.17 -19.85 29.57
CA LYS A 419 -9.60 -20.30 28.29
C LYS A 419 -10.16 -21.68 27.97
N THR A 420 -10.78 -21.86 26.80
CA THR A 420 -11.52 -23.10 26.50
C THR A 420 -11.01 -23.76 25.22
N ALA A 421 -10.55 -25.00 25.29
CA ALA A 421 -9.97 -25.72 24.16
C ALA A 421 -11.01 -26.03 23.06
N LEU A 422 -10.64 -25.82 21.79
CA LEU A 422 -11.43 -26.20 20.61
C LEU A 422 -11.08 -27.60 20.05
N GLY A 423 -10.10 -28.27 20.64
CA GLY A 423 -9.57 -29.57 20.20
C GLY A 423 -8.41 -30.02 21.09
N ASP A 424 -7.79 -31.14 20.76
CA ASP A 424 -6.67 -31.69 21.52
C ASP A 424 -5.44 -30.78 21.47
N LEU A 425 -4.74 -30.64 22.60
CA LEU A 425 -3.57 -29.76 22.71
C LEU A 425 -2.32 -30.59 23.06
N THR A 426 -1.23 -30.39 22.32
CA THR A 426 0.11 -30.88 22.66
C THR A 426 1.05 -29.70 22.86
N VAL A 427 1.87 -29.71 23.92
CA VAL A 427 2.87 -28.67 24.18
C VAL A 427 4.23 -29.32 24.36
N ASN A 428 5.16 -29.02 23.45
CA ASN A 428 6.48 -29.65 23.40
C ASN A 428 7.48 -29.03 24.40
N GLY A 429 7.33 -27.75 24.67
CA GLY A 429 8.04 -26.99 25.70
C GLY A 429 7.12 -26.67 26.88
N ASP A 430 7.36 -25.52 27.51
CA ASP A 430 6.65 -25.15 28.73
C ASP A 430 5.19 -24.76 28.49
N PHE A 431 4.32 -25.24 29.39
CA PHE A 431 2.94 -24.84 29.53
C PHE A 431 2.74 -24.04 30.82
N THR A 432 2.21 -22.83 30.68
CA THR A 432 1.92 -21.93 31.81
C THR A 432 0.43 -21.59 31.83
N ASN A 433 -0.28 -22.02 32.87
CA ASN A 433 -1.59 -21.50 33.23
C ASN A 433 -1.40 -20.45 34.34
N SER A 434 -1.58 -19.18 33.98
CA SER A 434 -1.29 -18.04 34.87
C SER A 434 -2.30 -17.94 36.03
N PRO A 435 -1.94 -17.31 37.16
CA PRO A 435 -2.85 -17.12 38.29
C PRO A 435 -4.21 -16.55 37.86
N THR A 436 -5.26 -16.96 38.59
CA THR A 436 -6.69 -16.69 38.35
C THR A 436 -7.28 -17.22 37.03
N ILE A 437 -6.49 -17.73 36.10
CA ILE A 437 -7.00 -18.30 34.84
C ILE A 437 -7.59 -19.69 35.07
N THR A 438 -8.77 -19.93 34.48
CA THR A 438 -9.35 -21.28 34.36
C THR A 438 -9.17 -21.78 32.92
N THR A 439 -8.36 -22.82 32.74
CA THR A 439 -8.20 -23.48 31.44
C THR A 439 -9.04 -24.75 31.39
N ASP A 440 -10.06 -24.76 30.53
CA ASP A 440 -11.02 -25.85 30.36
C ASP A 440 -10.75 -26.62 29.06
N MET A 441 -10.30 -27.85 29.24
CA MET A 441 -10.01 -28.78 28.14
C MET A 441 -11.26 -29.44 27.56
N ARG A 442 -12.45 -29.24 28.15
CA ARG A 442 -13.66 -29.99 27.81
C ARG A 442 -13.35 -31.50 27.80
N THR A 443 -13.74 -32.22 26.75
CA THR A 443 -13.45 -33.64 26.53
C THR A 443 -12.10 -33.90 25.85
N PHE A 444 -11.38 -32.85 25.43
CA PHE A 444 -10.14 -32.93 24.64
C PHE A 444 -8.91 -33.27 25.48
N GLY A 445 -7.94 -33.96 24.87
CA GLY A 445 -6.66 -34.34 25.47
C GLY A 445 -5.71 -33.17 25.65
N LEU A 446 -4.90 -33.22 26.72
CA LEU A 446 -3.75 -32.34 26.95
C LEU A 446 -2.48 -33.17 27.11
N THR A 447 -1.51 -32.99 26.22
CA THR A 447 -0.19 -33.66 26.29
C THR A 447 0.89 -32.61 26.56
N LEU A 448 1.66 -32.77 27.64
CA LEU A 448 2.72 -31.84 28.04
C LEU A 448 4.06 -32.57 28.11
N ALA A 449 5.08 -32.07 27.40
CA ALA A 449 6.40 -32.71 27.34
C ALA A 449 7.49 -32.07 28.24
N ALA A 450 7.33 -30.80 28.65
CA ALA A 450 8.29 -30.10 29.51
C ALA A 450 7.62 -29.46 30.75
N GLY A 451 8.00 -28.24 31.12
CA GLY A 451 7.52 -27.57 32.33
C GLY A 451 5.99 -27.37 32.33
N LYS A 452 5.38 -27.55 33.50
CA LYS A 452 3.94 -27.33 33.71
C LYS A 452 3.73 -26.44 34.94
N ILE A 453 3.14 -25.27 34.73
CA ILE A 453 2.87 -24.28 35.78
C ILE A 453 1.38 -24.03 35.85
N ASN A 454 0.80 -24.10 37.06
CA ASN A 454 -0.62 -23.84 37.32
C ASN A 454 -0.82 -23.10 38.66
N THR A 455 0.21 -22.44 39.19
CA THR A 455 0.18 -21.80 40.51
C THR A 455 -0.90 -20.72 40.59
N GLY A 456 -1.85 -20.88 41.50
CA GLY A 456 -2.98 -19.96 41.67
C GLY A 456 -4.03 -20.01 40.53
N ALA A 457 -3.97 -21.04 39.69
CA ALA A 457 -4.82 -21.21 38.51
C ALA A 457 -5.61 -22.54 38.58
N THR A 458 -6.57 -22.72 37.67
CA THR A 458 -7.43 -23.91 37.61
C THR A 458 -7.34 -24.59 36.24
N MET A 459 -7.16 -25.91 36.23
CA MET A 459 -7.33 -26.76 35.05
C MET A 459 -8.64 -27.56 35.16
N GLN A 460 -9.49 -27.51 34.14
CA GLN A 460 -10.77 -28.23 34.06
C GLN A 460 -10.72 -29.34 33.00
N PHE A 461 -11.18 -30.54 33.37
CA PHE A 461 -11.23 -31.72 32.50
C PHE A 461 -12.59 -32.42 32.59
N ALA A 462 -13.28 -32.57 31.46
CA ALA A 462 -14.60 -33.21 31.35
C ALA A 462 -14.60 -34.57 30.61
N GLY A 463 -13.47 -34.95 29.99
CA GLY A 463 -13.35 -36.17 29.19
C GLY A 463 -13.11 -37.44 30.00
N LEU A 464 -13.14 -38.58 29.30
CA LEU A 464 -12.98 -39.92 29.88
C LEU A 464 -11.57 -40.15 30.46
N ASN A 465 -10.51 -39.81 29.72
CA ASN A 465 -9.11 -40.07 30.09
C ASN A 465 -8.19 -38.86 29.81
N ASN A 466 -8.70 -37.62 29.90
CA ASN A 466 -7.95 -36.42 29.50
C ASN A 466 -7.30 -35.65 30.66
N GLY A 467 -7.46 -36.09 31.91
CA GLY A 467 -6.91 -35.43 33.08
C GLY A 467 -5.38 -35.41 33.12
N VAL A 468 -4.80 -34.29 33.56
CA VAL A 468 -3.35 -34.12 33.75
C VAL A 468 -3.06 -33.68 35.19
N VAL A 469 -2.04 -34.29 35.81
CA VAL A 469 -1.62 -33.99 37.19
C VAL A 469 -0.86 -32.67 37.24
N PHE A 470 -1.24 -31.77 38.15
CA PHE A 470 -0.49 -30.56 38.49
C PHE A 470 -0.23 -30.49 40.01
N ASN A 471 1.04 -30.30 40.38
CA ASN A 471 1.49 -30.13 41.77
C ASN A 471 1.40 -28.67 42.25
N THR A 472 0.66 -27.81 41.54
CA THR A 472 0.41 -26.40 41.86
C THR A 472 -1.00 -26.00 41.43
N GLY A 473 -1.66 -25.13 42.18
CA GLY A 473 -3.03 -24.67 41.89
C GLY A 473 -4.07 -25.78 42.01
N THR A 474 -5.15 -25.67 41.23
CA THR A 474 -6.30 -26.59 41.27
C THR A 474 -6.40 -27.39 39.98
N VAL A 475 -6.67 -28.68 40.12
CA VAL A 475 -7.21 -29.51 39.03
C VAL A 475 -8.63 -29.93 39.38
N GLU A 476 -9.55 -29.66 38.46
CA GLU A 476 -10.96 -29.97 38.58
C GLU A 476 -11.37 -30.99 37.51
N TYR A 477 -11.93 -32.12 37.94
CA TYR A 477 -12.65 -33.01 37.04
C TYR A 477 -14.12 -32.60 37.06
N ASN A 478 -14.62 -32.06 35.96
CA ASN A 478 -15.91 -31.37 35.85
C ASN A 478 -16.86 -31.97 34.81
N GLY A 479 -16.63 -33.20 34.37
CA GLY A 479 -17.46 -33.85 33.35
C GLY A 479 -18.90 -34.08 33.82
N THR A 480 -19.85 -33.85 32.91
CA THR A 480 -21.25 -34.27 33.04
C THR A 480 -21.47 -35.63 32.39
N THR A 481 -22.58 -36.28 32.69
CA THR A 481 -23.00 -37.52 32.00
C THR A 481 -23.27 -37.35 30.50
N GLY A 482 -23.33 -36.12 29.99
CA GLY A 482 -23.38 -35.82 28.55
C GLY A 482 -22.01 -35.71 27.87
N ASP A 483 -20.95 -35.40 28.63
CA ASP A 483 -19.58 -35.25 28.11
C ASP A 483 -18.85 -36.60 28.06
N ALA A 484 -18.92 -37.33 29.17
CA ALA A 484 -18.37 -38.66 29.31
C ALA A 484 -19.18 -39.44 30.37
N ALA A 485 -19.55 -40.69 30.07
CA ALA A 485 -20.34 -41.52 30.97
C ALA A 485 -19.64 -41.78 32.33
N THR A 486 -18.30 -41.72 32.35
CA THR A 486 -17.44 -41.68 33.54
C THR A 486 -16.16 -40.92 33.18
N GLN A 487 -15.42 -40.44 34.18
CA GLN A 487 -14.06 -39.91 34.02
C GLN A 487 -13.06 -40.74 34.82
N THR A 488 -11.88 -41.01 34.26
CA THR A 488 -10.74 -41.59 34.98
C THR A 488 -9.85 -40.48 35.51
N VAL A 489 -9.61 -40.48 36.81
CA VAL A 489 -8.70 -39.52 37.45
C VAL A 489 -7.26 -39.99 37.24
N ALA A 490 -6.42 -39.14 36.65
CA ALA A 490 -5.02 -39.47 36.37
C ALA A 490 -4.23 -39.63 37.67
N THR A 491 -3.38 -40.66 37.74
CA THR A 491 -2.57 -41.00 38.91
C THR A 491 -1.44 -40.02 39.14
N GLY A 492 -1.27 -39.56 40.38
CA GLY A 492 -0.20 -38.67 40.81
C GLY A 492 -0.63 -37.77 41.97
N THR A 493 0.24 -36.82 42.32
CA THR A 493 0.03 -35.87 43.43
C THR A 493 -0.41 -34.50 42.91
N TYR A 494 -1.58 -34.09 43.35
CA TYR A 494 -2.20 -32.80 43.10
C TYR A 494 -1.95 -31.83 44.27
N ALA A 495 -1.81 -30.54 43.99
CA ALA A 495 -1.81 -29.54 45.07
C ALA A 495 -3.22 -29.38 45.67
N ASN A 496 -4.19 -29.05 44.81
CA ASN A 496 -5.61 -29.09 45.12
C ASN A 496 -6.33 -29.91 44.05
N LEU A 497 -7.19 -30.84 44.48
CA LEU A 497 -8.02 -31.67 43.62
C LEU A 497 -9.49 -31.39 43.92
N LEU A 498 -10.28 -31.15 42.87
CA LEU A 498 -11.70 -30.87 42.96
C LEU A 498 -12.51 -31.80 42.05
N PHE A 499 -13.65 -32.27 42.55
CA PHE A 499 -14.61 -33.06 41.77
C PHE A 499 -15.95 -32.32 41.71
N THR A 500 -16.43 -32.06 40.50
CA THR A 500 -17.72 -31.40 40.24
C THR A 500 -18.50 -32.15 39.16
N ASN A 501 -19.78 -31.75 39.02
CA ASN A 501 -20.74 -32.34 38.08
C ASN A 501 -20.96 -33.85 38.28
N ASN A 502 -21.88 -34.41 37.48
CA ASN A 502 -22.50 -35.70 37.76
C ASN A 502 -21.84 -36.90 37.04
N SER A 503 -20.81 -36.72 36.21
CA SER A 503 -20.05 -37.87 35.68
C SER A 503 -19.25 -38.53 36.82
N PRO A 504 -19.36 -39.85 37.03
CA PRO A 504 -18.61 -40.55 38.06
C PRO A 504 -17.10 -40.44 37.86
N LYS A 505 -16.36 -40.13 38.93
CA LYS A 505 -14.91 -39.98 38.96
C LYS A 505 -14.27 -41.29 39.42
N ASN A 506 -13.60 -41.99 38.53
CA ASN A 506 -13.04 -43.32 38.74
C ASN A 506 -11.53 -43.24 39.04
N ILE A 507 -11.09 -43.96 40.08
CA ILE A 507 -9.69 -44.21 40.41
C ILE A 507 -9.48 -45.72 40.25
N LEU A 508 -8.90 -46.12 39.12
CA LEU A 508 -8.91 -47.51 38.61
C LEU A 508 -7.60 -48.28 38.82
N GLY A 509 -6.61 -47.66 39.49
CA GLY A 509 -5.30 -48.24 39.76
C GLY A 509 -4.27 -47.15 40.06
N GLY A 510 -3.24 -47.48 40.86
CA GLY A 510 -2.22 -46.51 41.28
C GLY A 510 -2.75 -45.49 42.29
N THR A 511 -1.91 -44.50 42.62
CA THR A 511 -2.22 -43.50 43.65
C THR A 511 -2.67 -42.17 43.03
N VAL A 512 -3.78 -41.65 43.53
CA VAL A 512 -4.22 -40.25 43.39
C VAL A 512 -4.09 -39.63 44.77
N SER A 513 -3.24 -38.60 44.92
CA SER A 513 -3.10 -37.90 46.20
C SER A 513 -3.34 -36.40 46.07
N THR A 514 -3.92 -35.77 47.09
CA THR A 514 -4.07 -34.31 47.16
C THR A 514 -3.62 -33.80 48.52
N SER A 515 -2.88 -32.70 48.55
CA SER A 515 -2.45 -32.03 49.80
C SER A 515 -3.52 -31.12 50.41
N SER A 516 -4.60 -30.83 49.66
CA SER A 516 -5.72 -30.02 50.11
C SER A 516 -6.84 -30.85 50.74
N ASN A 517 -7.81 -30.17 51.37
CA ASN A 517 -9.13 -30.75 51.59
C ASN A 517 -9.73 -31.23 50.26
N LEU A 518 -10.47 -32.35 50.30
CA LEU A 518 -11.19 -32.91 49.16
C LEU A 518 -12.69 -32.93 49.45
N GLY A 519 -13.46 -32.15 48.70
CA GLY A 519 -14.92 -32.16 48.76
C GLY A 519 -15.52 -33.12 47.72
N ILE A 520 -16.34 -34.07 48.18
CA ILE A 520 -17.24 -34.85 47.33
C ILE A 520 -18.65 -34.28 47.56
N ASN A 521 -19.06 -33.34 46.71
CA ASN A 521 -20.32 -32.62 46.88
C ASN A 521 -21.54 -33.49 46.52
N SER A 522 -22.73 -33.08 46.97
CA SER A 522 -23.99 -33.74 46.58
C SER A 522 -24.14 -33.79 45.05
N GLY A 523 -24.55 -34.96 44.53
CA GLY A 523 -24.61 -35.25 43.10
C GLY A 523 -23.28 -35.71 42.45
N VAL A 524 -22.14 -35.59 43.15
CA VAL A 524 -20.86 -36.16 42.69
C VAL A 524 -20.77 -37.62 43.13
N THR A 525 -20.29 -38.47 42.23
CA THR A 525 -19.93 -39.87 42.53
C THR A 525 -18.43 -40.07 42.33
N VAL A 526 -17.75 -40.64 43.31
CA VAL A 526 -16.34 -41.07 43.23
C VAL A 526 -16.27 -42.57 43.45
N ASN A 527 -15.56 -43.28 42.57
CA ASN A 527 -15.37 -44.73 42.64
C ASN A 527 -13.88 -45.05 42.75
N VAL A 528 -13.43 -45.49 43.92
CA VAL A 528 -12.08 -46.04 44.12
C VAL A 528 -12.19 -47.55 43.94
N GLN A 529 -11.49 -48.13 42.96
CA GLN A 529 -11.73 -49.50 42.51
C GLN A 529 -10.43 -50.31 42.39
N GLY A 530 -10.50 -51.60 42.71
CA GLY A 530 -9.39 -52.54 42.51
C GLY A 530 -8.15 -52.13 43.30
N THR A 531 -7.03 -51.92 42.59
CA THR A 531 -5.76 -51.46 43.19
C THR A 531 -5.60 -49.94 43.15
N GLY A 532 -6.72 -49.19 43.09
CA GLY A 532 -6.74 -47.74 43.19
C GLY A 532 -6.57 -47.25 44.63
N ILE A 533 -5.78 -46.19 44.81
CA ILE A 533 -5.52 -45.55 46.11
C ILE A 533 -5.87 -44.07 46.01
N LEU A 534 -6.68 -43.56 46.93
CA LEU A 534 -6.97 -42.14 47.11
C LEU A 534 -6.39 -41.65 48.44
N THR A 535 -5.44 -40.72 48.42
CA THR A 535 -4.85 -40.12 49.63
C THR A 535 -5.23 -38.65 49.73
N VAL A 536 -5.79 -38.24 50.87
CA VAL A 536 -6.13 -36.84 51.17
C VAL A 536 -5.30 -36.41 52.38
N GLY A 537 -4.32 -35.53 52.19
CA GLY A 537 -3.43 -35.03 53.27
C GLY A 537 -4.08 -34.05 54.25
N ALA A 538 -5.40 -33.85 54.13
CA ALA A 538 -6.21 -32.98 54.97
C ALA A 538 -7.64 -33.55 55.05
N ASP A 539 -8.69 -32.72 55.15
CA ASP A 539 -10.06 -33.23 55.35
C ASP A 539 -10.68 -33.83 54.09
N LEU A 540 -11.25 -35.03 54.20
CA LEU A 540 -12.19 -35.59 53.22
C LEU A 540 -13.64 -35.26 53.63
N ILE A 541 -14.28 -34.36 52.89
CA ILE A 541 -15.65 -33.90 53.17
C ILE A 541 -16.60 -34.55 52.16
N ASN A 542 -17.33 -35.59 52.56
CA ASN A 542 -18.27 -36.30 51.69
C ASN A 542 -19.74 -35.94 51.98
N ALA A 543 -20.38 -35.28 51.02
CA ALA A 543 -21.82 -35.04 50.93
C ALA A 543 -22.44 -35.67 49.67
N GLY A 544 -21.67 -36.45 48.91
CA GLY A 544 -22.09 -37.17 47.70
C GLY A 544 -21.96 -38.68 47.87
N THR A 545 -21.60 -39.38 46.79
CA THR A 545 -21.39 -40.84 46.81
C THR A 545 -19.91 -41.17 46.67
N LEU A 546 -19.37 -41.91 47.65
CA LEU A 546 -18.02 -42.48 47.60
C LEU A 546 -18.14 -44.01 47.65
N ASN A 547 -17.93 -44.65 46.50
CA ASN A 547 -17.85 -46.11 46.42
C ASN A 547 -16.39 -46.53 46.55
N ASN A 548 -16.05 -47.29 47.60
CA ASN A 548 -14.70 -47.78 47.81
C ASN A 548 -14.62 -49.31 47.70
N ALA A 549 -13.85 -49.78 46.73
CA ALA A 549 -13.38 -51.15 46.55
C ALA A 549 -11.84 -51.20 46.36
N GLY A 550 -11.14 -50.16 46.83
CA GLY A 550 -9.68 -50.04 46.90
C GLY A 550 -9.25 -49.43 48.25
N THR A 551 -8.32 -48.48 48.23
CA THR A 551 -7.78 -47.85 49.46
C THR A 551 -8.08 -46.35 49.50
N VAL A 552 -8.51 -45.86 50.67
CA VAL A 552 -8.71 -44.42 50.93
C VAL A 552 -7.98 -44.04 52.22
N ASN A 553 -7.01 -43.12 52.13
CA ASN A 553 -6.25 -42.57 53.25
C ASN A 553 -6.65 -41.10 53.47
N VAL A 554 -6.77 -40.67 54.72
CA VAL A 554 -7.20 -39.31 55.10
C VAL A 554 -6.38 -38.83 56.29
N GLY A 555 -5.81 -37.62 56.22
CA GLY A 555 -5.03 -37.00 57.28
C GLY A 555 -3.62 -37.56 57.47
N GLU A 556 -2.99 -38.04 56.39
CA GLU A 556 -1.57 -38.47 56.35
C GLU A 556 -0.58 -37.31 56.19
#